data_AF-A0A5T2B9C8-F1
#
_entry.id   AF-A0A5T2B9C8-F1
#
_cell.length_a   1.000
_cell.length_b   1.000
_cell.length_c   1.000
_cell.angle_alpha   90.00
_cell.angle_beta   90.00
_cell.angle_gamma   90.00
#
_symmetry.space_group_name_H-M   'P 1'
#
loop_
_entity.id
_entity.type
_entity.pdbx_description
1 polymer ?
#
loop_
_entity_poly.entity_id
_entity_poly.type
_entity_poly.pdbx_seq_one_letter_code
_entity_poly.pdbx_strand_id
1 'polypeptide(L)'
;KAIKEEKLLFMPFKNTTFQIDTEAKINISGKVSEIMLANLNNTPLENIAWIDKDNKIITFNKEEFLEFGVGIAKYTESIIFKNDELRNKVKNATSLEELNLIAWESEK
;
A
#
# COMPACT_ATOMS: atom_id res chain seq x y z
N LYS A 1 -12.12 -2.84 12.66
CA LYS A 1 -12.11 -1.58 11.88
C LYS A 1 -12.91 -1.86 10.60
N ALA A 2 -13.11 -0.91 9.67
CA ALA A 2 -13.72 -1.27 8.39
C ALA A 2 -12.75 -2.15 7.58
N ILE A 3 -13.24 -3.15 6.83
CA ILE A 3 -12.39 -4.07 6.01
C ILE A 3 -11.45 -3.29 5.09
N LYS A 4 -11.91 -2.17 4.52
CA LYS A 4 -11.10 -1.27 3.70
C LYS A 4 -9.89 -0.71 4.47
N GLU A 5 -10.10 -0.27 5.72
CA GLU A 5 -9.04 0.30 6.55
C GLU A 5 -8.00 -0.75 6.92
N GLU A 6 -8.43 -1.99 7.21
CA GLU A 6 -7.53 -3.11 7.51
C GLU A 6 -6.72 -3.53 6.28
N LYS A 7 -7.35 -3.55 5.09
CA LYS A 7 -6.65 -3.87 3.83
C LYS A 7 -5.68 -2.78 3.40
N LEU A 8 -5.98 -1.51 3.67
CA LEU A 8 -5.04 -0.41 3.45
C LEU A 8 -3.85 -0.43 4.40
N LEU A 9 -4.00 -1.07 5.56
CA LEU A 9 -2.99 -1.13 6.61
C LEU A 9 -1.92 -2.18 6.33
N PHE A 10 -2.25 -3.31 5.70
CA PHE A 10 -1.28 -4.37 5.41
C PHE A 10 -1.03 -4.47 3.91
N MET A 11 0.21 -4.20 3.53
CA MET A 11 0.63 -4.16 2.13
C MET A 11 1.71 -5.22 1.89
N PRO A 12 1.45 -6.23 1.04
CA PRO A 12 2.46 -7.18 0.62
C PRO A 12 3.45 -6.52 -0.35
N PHE A 13 4.74 -6.74 -0.14
CA PHE A 13 5.79 -6.27 -1.05
C PHE A 13 6.97 -7.23 -1.04
N LYS A 14 7.37 -7.68 -2.23
CA LYS A 14 8.36 -8.75 -2.41
C LYS A 14 8.00 -9.95 -1.52
N ASN A 15 8.86 -10.29 -0.56
CA ASN A 15 8.73 -11.48 0.28
C ASN A 15 8.25 -11.17 1.71
N THR A 16 7.74 -9.97 1.98
CA THR A 16 7.24 -9.59 3.30
C THR A 16 5.96 -8.74 3.21
N THR A 17 5.37 -8.41 4.35
CA THR A 17 4.19 -7.56 4.47
C THR A 17 4.51 -6.40 5.40
N PHE A 18 4.17 -5.19 4.97
CA PHE A 18 4.39 -3.97 5.72
C PHE A 18 3.10 -3.46 6.34
N GLN A 19 3.19 -2.95 7.56
CA GLN A 19 2.12 -2.19 8.18
C GLN A 19 2.25 -0.72 7.79
N ILE A 20 1.33 -0.23 6.97
CA ILE A 20 1.36 1.10 6.34
C ILE A 20 0.08 1.86 6.69
N ASP A 21 0.13 2.63 7.77
CA ASP A 21 -0.92 3.59 8.11
C ASP A 21 -0.74 4.93 7.39
N THR A 22 -1.59 5.91 7.69
CA THR A 22 -1.55 7.24 7.06
C THR A 22 -0.23 7.97 7.31
N GLU A 23 0.32 7.88 8.52
CA GLU A 23 1.58 8.55 8.88
C GLU A 23 2.76 7.89 8.17
N ALA A 24 2.78 6.56 8.11
CA ALA A 24 3.74 5.79 7.32
C ALA A 24 3.70 6.21 5.84
N LYS A 25 2.52 6.38 5.23
CA LYS A 25 2.40 6.84 3.83
C LYS A 25 3.04 8.21 3.63
N ILE A 26 2.77 9.16 4.53
CA ILE A 26 3.34 10.51 4.48
C ILE A 26 4.86 10.44 4.59
N ASN A 27 5.38 9.68 5.56
CA ASN A 27 6.82 9.55 5.77
C ASN A 27 7.50 8.90 4.55
N ILE A 28 6.90 7.87 3.96
CA ILE A 28 7.42 7.22 2.75
C ILE A 28 7.43 8.19 1.57
N SER A 29 6.37 8.97 1.36
CA SER A 29 6.37 10.04 0.34
C SER A 29 7.46 11.09 0.58
N GLY A 30 7.70 11.46 1.84
CA GLY A 30 8.80 12.34 2.23
C GLY A 30 10.17 11.75 1.89
N LYS A 31 10.40 10.47 2.23
CA LYS A 31 11.64 9.75 1.92
C LYS A 31 11.86 9.58 0.42
N VAL A 32 10.82 9.28 -0.35
CA VAL A 32 10.90 9.26 -1.83
C VAL A 32 11.33 10.63 -2.36
N SER A 33 10.75 11.72 -1.83
CA SER A 33 11.11 13.09 -2.25
C SER A 33 12.56 13.43 -1.90
N GLU A 34 13.02 13.05 -0.70
CA GLU A 34 14.41 13.19 -0.25
C GLU A 34 15.38 12.45 -1.19
N ILE A 35 15.08 11.20 -1.56
CA ILE A 35 15.89 10.41 -2.49
C ILE A 35 15.99 11.10 -3.86
N MET A 36 14.85 11.58 -4.39
CA MET A 36 14.83 12.27 -5.68
C MET A 36 15.67 13.54 -5.66
N LEU A 37 15.56 14.35 -4.59
CA LEU A 37 16.36 15.57 -4.43
C LEU A 37 17.86 15.26 -4.28
N ALA A 38 18.22 14.23 -3.52
CA ALA A 38 19.61 13.82 -3.37
C ALA A 38 20.20 13.32 -4.70
N ASN A 39 19.44 12.58 -5.50
CA ASN A 39 19.86 12.12 -6.81
C ASN A 39 20.11 13.30 -7.77
N LEU A 40 19.27 14.34 -7.74
CA LEU A 40 19.46 15.55 -8.53
C LEU A 40 20.71 16.34 -8.11
N ASN A 41 21.01 16.36 -6.81
CA ASN A 41 22.13 17.11 -6.24
C ASN A 41 23.43 16.30 -6.15
N ASN A 42 23.45 15.05 -6.62
CA ASN A 42 24.55 14.09 -6.44
C ASN A 42 24.97 13.90 -4.96
N THR A 43 24.00 14.03 -4.05
CA THR A 43 24.23 13.84 -2.62
C THR A 43 24.25 12.34 -2.31
N PRO A 44 25.29 11.82 -1.63
CA PRO A 44 25.29 10.44 -1.17
C PRO A 44 24.17 10.25 -0.14
N LEU A 45 23.45 9.12 -0.25
CA LEU A 45 22.45 8.71 0.74
C LEU A 45 22.80 7.30 1.19
N GLU A 46 22.65 7.07 2.49
CA GLU A 46 22.76 5.75 3.09
C GLU A 46 21.55 4.88 2.75
N ASN A 47 21.65 3.60 3.09
CA ASN A 47 20.52 2.69 2.99
C ASN A 47 19.38 3.11 3.93
N ILE A 48 18.16 2.77 3.55
CA ILE A 48 16.96 3.16 4.28
C ILE A 48 16.45 1.96 5.04
N ALA A 49 16.39 2.06 6.36
CA ALA A 49 15.78 1.05 7.21
C ALA A 49 14.27 1.27 7.33
N TRP A 50 13.50 0.20 7.24
CA TRP A 50 12.06 0.18 7.51
C TRP A 50 11.68 -1.03 8.35
N ILE A 51 10.52 -0.98 8.99
CA ILE A 51 10.04 -2.06 9.85
C ILE A 51 8.85 -2.75 9.18
N ASP A 52 8.89 -4.09 9.07
CA ASP A 52 7.78 -4.88 8.56
C ASP A 52 6.70 -5.15 9.63
N LYS A 53 5.62 -5.85 9.27
CA LYS A 53 4.52 -6.14 10.20
C LYS A 53 4.94 -6.97 11.44
N ASP A 54 6.07 -7.69 11.36
CA ASP A 54 6.58 -8.58 12.40
C ASP A 54 7.71 -7.92 13.19
N ASN A 55 7.85 -6.59 13.09
CA ASN A 55 8.91 -5.79 13.70
C ASN A 55 10.34 -6.13 13.22
N LYS A 56 10.48 -6.72 12.03
CA LYS A 56 11.80 -6.97 11.43
C LYS A 56 12.27 -5.75 10.67
N ILE A 57 13.55 -5.41 10.84
CA ILE A 57 14.19 -4.33 10.09
C ILE A 57 14.52 -4.86 8.70
N ILE A 58 13.97 -4.20 7.68
CA ILE A 58 14.27 -4.40 6.27
C ILE A 58 15.08 -3.19 5.79
N THR A 59 16.22 -3.47 5.17
CA THR A 59 17.11 -2.44 4.64
C THR A 59 16.91 -2.36 3.13
N PHE A 60 16.59 -1.17 2.64
CA PHE A 60 16.44 -0.86 1.23
C PHE A 60 17.64 -0.06 0.74
N ASN A 61 18.12 -0.36 -0.47
CA ASN A 61 18.86 0.64 -1.23
C ASN A 61 17.89 1.69 -1.80
N LYS A 62 18.44 2.73 -2.48
CA LYS A 62 17.63 3.85 -2.97
C LYS A 62 16.59 3.39 -4.00
N GLU A 63 17.03 2.61 -4.99
CA GLU A 63 16.18 2.10 -6.07
C GLU A 63 15.06 1.22 -5.53
N GLU A 64 15.38 0.33 -4.58
CA GLU A 64 14.40 -0.55 -3.95
C GLU A 64 13.39 0.23 -3.10
N PHE A 65 13.81 1.30 -2.42
CA PHE A 65 12.87 2.13 -1.66
C PHE A 65 11.94 2.93 -2.59
N LEU A 66 12.43 3.38 -3.75
CA LEU A 66 11.59 4.00 -4.77
C LEU A 66 10.54 3.01 -5.31
N GLU A 67 10.94 1.78 -5.61
CA GLU A 67 10.02 0.70 -5.98
C GLU A 67 8.98 0.44 -4.88
N PHE A 68 9.41 0.45 -3.62
CA PHE A 68 8.54 0.28 -2.46
C PHE A 68 7.49 1.39 -2.37
N GLY A 69 7.90 2.65 -2.51
CA GLY A 69 6.98 3.80 -2.54
C GLY A 69 5.95 3.72 -3.68
N VAL A 70 6.39 3.34 -4.88
CA VAL A 70 5.49 3.10 -6.02
C VAL A 70 4.53 1.94 -5.74
N GLY A 71 5.02 0.87 -5.13
CA GLY A 71 4.21 -0.29 -4.72
C GLY A 71 3.08 0.10 -3.78
N ILE A 72 3.35 0.97 -2.79
CA ILE A 72 2.35 1.45 -1.83
C ILE A 72 1.26 2.28 -2.52
N ALA A 73 1.66 3.16 -3.44
CA ALA A 73 0.71 3.97 -4.21
C ALA A 73 -0.23 3.07 -5.03
N LYS A 74 0.34 2.13 -5.80
CA LYS A 74 -0.44 1.18 -6.62
C LYS A 74 -1.35 0.28 -5.80
N TYR A 75 -0.86 -0.22 -4.67
CA TYR A 75 -1.67 -1.05 -3.77
C TYR A 75 -2.81 -0.24 -3.13
N THR A 76 -2.53 1.00 -2.68
CA THR A 76 -3.58 1.88 -2.15
C THR A 76 -4.66 2.16 -3.20
N GLU A 77 -4.25 2.45 -4.43
CA GLU A 77 -5.15 2.70 -5.56
C GLU A 77 -6.02 1.47 -5.88
N SER A 78 -5.43 0.27 -5.94
CA SER A 78 -6.18 -0.96 -6.23
C SER A 78 -7.25 -1.26 -5.18
N ILE A 79 -6.96 -1.03 -3.90
CA ILE A 79 -7.93 -1.20 -2.81
C ILE A 79 -9.06 -0.16 -2.92
N ILE A 80 -8.75 1.08 -3.30
CA ILE A 80 -9.77 2.13 -3.52
C ILE A 80 -10.68 1.75 -4.69
N PHE A 81 -10.12 1.36 -5.82
CA PHE A 81 -10.89 0.99 -7.01
C PHE A 81 -11.77 -0.23 -6.77
N LYS A 82 -11.24 -1.27 -6.13
CA LYS A 82 -12.04 -2.45 -5.75
C LYS A 82 -13.17 -2.07 -4.80
N ASN A 83 -12.92 -1.18 -3.84
CA ASN A 83 -13.95 -0.69 -2.93
C ASN A 83 -15.06 0.06 -3.67
N ASP A 84 -14.71 0.92 -4.61
CA ASP A 84 -15.67 1.66 -5.42
C ASP A 84 -16.47 0.74 -6.35
N GLU A 85 -15.82 -0.24 -6.98
CA GLU A 85 -16.45 -1.26 -7.80
C GLU A 85 -17.49 -2.05 -7.01
N LEU A 86 -17.11 -2.59 -5.84
CA LEU A 86 -18.02 -3.35 -4.97
C LEU A 86 -19.18 -2.49 -4.49
N ARG A 87 -18.93 -1.23 -4.12
CA ARG A 87 -19.98 -0.28 -3.74
C ARG A 87 -20.97 -0.07 -4.89
N ASN A 88 -20.49 0.03 -6.12
CA ASN A 88 -21.36 0.20 -7.28
C ASN A 88 -22.16 -1.07 -7.58
N LYS A 89 -21.55 -2.26 -7.46
CA LYS A 89 -22.28 -3.55 -7.56
C LYS A 89 -23.41 -3.63 -6.54
N VAL A 90 -23.15 -3.25 -5.27
CA VAL A 90 -24.17 -3.25 -4.21
C VAL A 90 -25.32 -2.29 -4.53
N LYS A 91 -25.01 -1.08 -5.02
CA LYS A 91 -26.02 -0.08 -5.37
C LYS A 91 -26.91 -0.49 -6.55
N ASN A 92 -26.38 -1.27 -7.48
CA ASN A 92 -27.07 -1.64 -8.71
C ASN A 92 -27.72 -3.03 -8.64
N ALA A 93 -27.47 -3.80 -7.58
CA ALA A 93 -28.09 -5.11 -7.40
C ALA A 93 -29.62 -4.97 -7.28
N THR A 94 -30.33 -5.82 -7.99
CA THR A 94 -31.80 -5.82 -8.06
C THR A 94 -32.43 -6.99 -7.32
N SER A 95 -31.62 -7.95 -6.85
CA SER A 95 -32.06 -9.11 -6.09
C SER A 95 -31.17 -9.41 -4.90
N LEU A 96 -31.72 -10.13 -3.93
CA LEU A 96 -30.96 -10.62 -2.77
C LEU A 96 -29.87 -11.62 -3.19
N GLU A 97 -30.12 -12.40 -4.24
CA GLU A 97 -29.15 -13.34 -4.81
C GLU A 97 -27.93 -12.62 -5.37
N GLU A 98 -28.12 -11.52 -6.13
CA GLU A 98 -27.04 -10.68 -6.63
C GLU A 98 -26.23 -10.06 -5.50
N LEU A 99 -26.90 -9.56 -4.44
CA LEU A 99 -26.23 -9.00 -3.27
C LEU A 99 -25.33 -10.01 -2.55
N ASN A 100 -25.80 -11.25 -2.40
CA ASN A 100 -25.06 -12.31 -1.70
C ASN A 100 -23.81 -12.78 -2.47
N LEU A 101 -23.73 -12.54 -3.78
CA LEU A 101 -22.55 -12.87 -4.59
C LEU A 101 -21.47 -11.80 -4.52
N ILE A 102 -21.77 -10.60 -4.02
CA ILE A 102 -20.80 -9.51 -3.94
C ILE A 102 -19.91 -9.71 -2.71
N ALA A 103 -18.70 -10.20 -2.94
CA ALA A 103 -17.70 -10.39 -1.90
C ALA A 103 -16.42 -9.60 -2.19
N TRP A 104 -15.76 -9.16 -1.13
CA TRP A 104 -14.36 -8.81 -1.22
C TRP A 104 -13.59 -10.12 -1.38
N GLU A 105 -13.07 -10.43 -2.58
CA GLU A 105 -12.20 -11.60 -2.73
C GLU A 105 -11.04 -11.45 -1.74
N SER A 106 -11.06 -12.25 -0.68
CA SER A 106 -9.95 -12.43 0.24
C SER A 106 -9.00 -13.36 -0.47
N GLU A 107 -7.81 -12.87 -0.83
CA GLU A 107 -6.69 -13.75 -1.18
C GLU A 107 -6.62 -14.86 -0.12
N LYS A 108 -6.67 -16.11 -0.59
CA LYS A 108 -6.42 -17.29 0.24
C LYS A 108 -4.96 -17.33 0.66
#